data_AF-A0A8H4VSL8-F1
#
_entry.id   AF-A0A8H4VSL8-F1
#
_cell.length_a   1.000
_cell.length_b   1.000
_cell.length_c   1.000
_cell.angle_alpha   90.00
_cell.angle_beta   90.00
_cell.angle_gamma   90.00
#
_symmetry.space_group_name_H-M   'P 1'
#
loop_
_entity.id
_entity.type
_entity.pdbx_description
1 polymer ?
#
loop_
_entity_poly.entity_id
_entity_poly.type
_entity_poly.pdbx_seq_one_letter_code
_entity_poly.pdbx_strand_id
1 'polypeptide(L)'
;MSATCSGKTTLAKHLNRILPDSVIIHQDDFAPPQELVPVHPIHKVQDWDAPAGAITWPRLVNFLKEVKKTGKIPPDHRSHDHLNEQKEIKIDEAVREKWIAEFERLKQQLEARRHERIIWGLVDGFLLYWNKDVIEQLDVRIMLRVPHDVLKQRRHERHGYHTAGMSFP
;
A
#
# COMPACT_ATOMS: atom_id res chain seq x y z
N MET A 1 -6.18 -2.77 2.74
CA MET A 1 -5.77 -2.48 4.13
C MET A 1 -5.55 -3.76 4.91
N SER A 2 -4.53 -3.84 5.76
CA SER A 2 -4.38 -4.88 6.77
C SER A 2 -3.30 -4.49 7.79
N ALA A 3 -3.20 -5.22 8.90
CA ALA A 3 -2.12 -5.06 9.87
C ALA A 3 -0.74 -5.31 9.21
N THR A 4 0.32 -4.73 9.78
CA THR A 4 1.68 -4.98 9.30
C THR A 4 2.05 -6.46 9.47
N CYS A 5 2.88 -7.00 8.57
CA CYS A 5 3.23 -8.43 8.46
C CYS A 5 2.08 -9.38 8.01
N SER A 6 0.95 -8.83 7.56
CA SER A 6 -0.16 -9.60 6.98
C SER A 6 0.09 -10.15 5.58
N GLY A 7 1.05 -9.60 4.84
CA GLY A 7 1.27 -9.90 3.41
C GLY A 7 0.59 -8.92 2.44
N LYS A 8 0.05 -7.79 2.94
CA LYS A 8 -0.57 -6.73 2.12
C LYS A 8 0.29 -6.24 0.96
N THR A 9 1.58 -5.98 1.22
CA THR A 9 2.53 -5.47 0.23
C THR A 9 2.88 -6.53 -0.81
N THR A 10 3.01 -7.79 -0.38
CA THR A 10 3.19 -8.92 -1.29
C THR A 10 2.00 -9.05 -2.25
N LEU A 11 0.76 -8.97 -1.74
CA LEU A 11 -0.43 -8.99 -2.59
C LEU A 11 -0.45 -7.81 -3.57
N ALA A 12 -0.17 -6.60 -3.12
CA ALA A 12 -0.12 -5.42 -3.97
C ALA A 12 0.91 -5.57 -5.10
N LYS A 13 2.10 -6.10 -4.80
CA LYS A 13 3.15 -6.38 -5.79
C LYS A 13 2.73 -7.46 -6.79
N HIS A 14 2.05 -8.51 -6.34
CA HIS A 14 1.51 -9.52 -7.27
C HIS A 14 0.44 -8.96 -8.18
N LEU A 15 -0.50 -8.19 -7.65
CA LEU A 15 -1.52 -7.52 -8.45
C LEU A 15 -0.89 -6.54 -9.45
N ASN A 16 0.14 -5.79 -9.05
CA ASN A 16 0.84 -4.88 -9.95
C ASN A 16 1.51 -5.59 -11.13
N ARG A 17 2.02 -6.81 -10.91
CA ARG A 17 2.62 -7.65 -11.97
C ARG A 17 1.59 -8.34 -12.88
N ILE A 18 0.31 -8.29 -12.51
CA ILE A 18 -0.80 -8.95 -13.22
C ILE A 18 -1.68 -7.91 -13.94
N LEU A 19 -1.93 -6.77 -13.29
CA LEU A 19 -2.81 -5.71 -13.81
C LEU A 19 -2.05 -4.83 -14.81
N PRO A 20 -2.58 -4.65 -16.03
CA PRO A 20 -1.98 -3.74 -17.01
C PRO A 20 -2.08 -2.30 -16.53
N ASP A 21 -1.10 -1.45 -16.88
CA ASP A 21 -1.10 -0.02 -16.52
C ASP A 21 -1.39 0.25 -15.03
N SER A 22 -0.69 -0.47 -14.15
CA SER A 22 -0.92 -0.38 -12.71
C SER A 22 0.26 0.26 -11.96
N VAL A 23 -0.06 0.96 -10.88
CA VAL A 23 0.91 1.61 -9.99
C VAL A 23 0.57 1.29 -8.54
N ILE A 24 1.60 1.19 -7.68
CA ILE A 24 1.41 1.02 -6.24
C ILE A 24 1.64 2.35 -5.55
N ILE A 25 0.77 2.68 -4.59
CA ILE A 25 0.85 3.85 -3.74
C ILE A 25 0.94 3.34 -2.31
N HIS A 26 2.09 3.51 -1.68
CA HIS A 26 2.30 3.06 -0.31
C HIS A 26 1.89 4.18 0.67
N GLN A 27 1.03 3.85 1.62
CA GLN A 27 0.60 4.78 2.67
C GLN A 27 1.80 5.31 3.48
N ASP A 28 2.83 4.47 3.66
CA ASP A 28 4.05 4.79 4.42
C ASP A 28 4.83 5.97 3.81
N ASP A 29 4.67 6.25 2.50
CA ASP A 29 5.31 7.39 1.83
C ASP A 29 4.77 8.76 2.30
N PHE A 30 3.67 8.73 3.05
CA PHE A 30 2.96 9.89 3.59
C PHE A 30 3.12 10.03 5.11
N ALA A 31 3.94 9.21 5.75
CA ALA A 31 4.33 9.43 7.13
C ALA A 31 5.07 10.77 7.28
N PRO A 32 4.86 11.52 8.38
CA PRO A 32 5.66 12.71 8.65
C PRO A 32 7.09 12.33 9.09
N PRO A 33 8.00 13.31 9.18
CA PRO A 33 9.27 13.13 9.88
C PRO A 33 9.09 12.50 11.27
N GLN A 34 10.04 11.66 11.66
CA GLN A 34 9.99 10.85 12.88
C GLN A 34 9.76 11.69 14.15
N GLU A 35 10.33 12.88 14.21
CA GLU A 35 10.18 13.85 15.31
C GLU A 35 8.76 14.40 15.46
N LEU A 36 7.93 14.32 14.42
CA LEU A 36 6.52 14.74 14.44
C LEU A 36 5.56 13.58 14.74
N VAL A 37 6.07 12.34 14.79
CA VAL A 37 5.26 11.17 15.14
C VAL A 37 4.89 11.25 16.63
N PRO A 38 3.60 11.09 17.00
CA PRO A 38 3.17 11.13 18.39
C PRO A 38 3.89 10.09 19.25
N VAL A 39 4.13 10.42 20.53
CA VAL A 39 4.64 9.46 21.51
C VAL A 39 3.46 8.74 22.17
N HIS A 40 3.49 7.42 22.17
CA HIS A 40 2.47 6.60 22.81
C HIS A 40 2.38 6.93 24.32
N PRO A 41 1.18 7.23 24.87
CA PRO A 41 1.04 7.77 26.22
C PRO A 41 1.54 6.81 27.32
N ILE A 42 1.39 5.50 27.11
CA ILE A 42 1.81 4.44 28.04
C ILE A 42 3.25 3.97 27.76
N HIS A 43 3.54 3.50 26.54
CA HIS A 43 4.83 2.90 26.18
C HIS A 43 5.99 3.88 25.96
N LYS A 44 5.72 5.19 25.88
CA LYS A 44 6.74 6.26 25.74
C LYS A 44 7.67 6.12 24.53
N VAL A 45 7.20 5.47 23.47
CA VAL A 45 7.87 5.35 22.16
C VAL A 45 7.02 6.02 21.08
N GLN A 46 7.61 6.34 19.93
CA GLN A 46 6.85 6.85 18.77
C GLN A 46 5.80 5.85 18.32
N ASP A 47 4.57 6.33 18.15
CA ASP A 47 3.41 5.55 17.75
C ASP A 47 3.15 5.71 16.24
N TRP A 48 3.77 4.83 15.47
CA TRP A 48 3.61 4.76 14.02
C TRP A 48 2.27 4.16 13.58
N ASP A 49 1.47 3.66 14.52
CA ASP A 49 0.14 3.12 14.27
C ASP A 49 -0.97 4.11 14.72
N ALA A 50 -0.61 5.23 15.35
CA ALA A 50 -1.55 6.27 15.79
C ALA A 50 -2.20 6.96 14.58
N PRO A 51 -3.52 6.82 14.37
CA PRO A 51 -4.16 7.45 13.21
C PRO A 51 -4.05 8.98 13.24
N ALA A 52 -4.08 9.58 14.43
CA ALA A 52 -3.77 10.98 14.63
C ALA A 52 -2.25 11.17 14.67
N GLY A 53 -1.62 11.34 13.51
CA GLY A 53 -0.22 11.78 13.41
C GLY A 53 0.75 10.81 12.74
N ALA A 54 0.44 9.52 12.62
CA ALA A 54 1.30 8.59 11.86
C ALA A 54 1.30 8.86 10.35
N ILE A 55 0.23 9.48 9.83
CA ILE A 55 0.06 9.77 8.40
C ILE A 55 -0.30 11.25 8.21
N THR A 56 0.35 11.89 7.24
CA THR A 56 -0.02 13.22 6.76
C THR A 56 -1.26 13.13 5.87
N TRP A 57 -2.44 13.03 6.48
CA TRP A 57 -3.70 12.78 5.75
C TRP A 57 -4.00 13.75 4.60
N PRO A 58 -3.85 15.08 4.75
CA PRO A 58 -4.12 16.00 3.65
C PRO A 58 -3.21 15.72 2.44
N ARG A 59 -1.95 15.35 2.66
CA ARG A 59 -0.99 15.02 1.60
C ARG A 59 -1.41 13.74 0.87
N LEU A 60 -1.78 12.68 1.61
CA LEU A 60 -2.28 11.44 1.01
C LEU A 60 -3.57 11.66 0.22
N VAL A 61 -4.54 12.38 0.79
CA VAL A 61 -5.83 12.65 0.14
C VAL A 61 -5.65 13.46 -1.15
N ASN A 62 -4.86 14.53 -1.12
CA ASN A 62 -4.59 15.35 -2.31
C ASN A 62 -3.85 14.54 -3.38
N PHE A 63 -2.90 13.71 -2.98
CA PHE A 63 -2.20 12.81 -3.89
C PHE A 63 -3.15 11.83 -4.57
N LEU A 64 -4.03 11.15 -3.81
CA LEU A 64 -5.01 10.22 -4.37
C LEU A 64 -5.99 10.92 -5.31
N LYS A 65 -6.43 12.14 -4.99
CA LYS A 65 -7.29 12.95 -5.88
C LYS A 65 -6.59 13.29 -7.19
N GLU A 66 -5.33 13.72 -7.15
CA GLU A 66 -4.55 14.02 -8.36
C GLU A 66 -4.31 12.76 -9.20
N VAL A 67 -3.96 11.63 -8.59
CA VAL A 67 -3.81 10.36 -9.31
C VAL A 67 -5.13 9.94 -9.95
N LYS A 68 -6.26 10.03 -9.22
CA LYS A 68 -7.58 9.66 -9.75
C LYS A 68 -8.01 10.56 -10.90
N LYS A 69 -7.67 11.84 -10.85
CA LYS A 69 -7.95 12.82 -11.90
C LYS A 69 -7.08 12.64 -13.15
N THR A 70 -5.80 12.34 -12.97
CA THR A 70 -4.80 12.39 -14.06
C THR A 70 -4.38 11.02 -14.58
N GLY A 71 -4.61 9.96 -13.80
CA GLY A 71 -4.07 8.63 -14.07
C GLY A 71 -2.55 8.54 -13.95
N LYS A 72 -1.88 9.50 -13.31
CA LYS A 72 -0.42 9.59 -13.24
C LYS A 72 0.06 9.78 -11.81
N ILE A 73 1.19 9.15 -11.49
CA ILE A 73 1.94 9.43 -10.26
C ILE A 73 2.72 10.74 -10.46
N PRO A 74 2.60 11.73 -9.53
CA PRO A 74 3.41 12.94 -9.55
C PRO A 74 4.92 12.63 -9.65
N PRO A 75 5.68 13.31 -10.52
CA PRO A 75 7.09 12.97 -10.82
C PRO A 75 8.04 13.21 -9.64
N ASP A 76 7.64 14.02 -8.67
CA ASP A 76 8.35 14.31 -7.42
C ASP A 76 8.07 13.26 -6.33
N HIS A 77 7.12 12.35 -6.54
CA HIS A 77 6.86 11.26 -5.61
C HIS A 77 8.08 10.32 -5.51
N ARG A 78 8.43 9.97 -4.28
CA ARG A 78 9.48 8.99 -3.97
C ARG A 78 8.88 7.98 -3.01
N SER A 79 9.00 6.71 -3.36
CA SER A 79 8.52 5.63 -2.53
C SER A 79 9.62 5.06 -1.64
N HIS A 80 9.29 4.84 -0.38
CA HIS A 80 10.15 4.23 0.63
C HIS A 80 10.03 2.69 0.66
N ASP A 81 9.27 2.06 -0.24
CA ASP A 81 9.09 0.60 -0.28
C ASP A 81 10.40 -0.19 -0.35
N HIS A 82 11.45 0.39 -0.94
CA HIS A 82 12.79 -0.22 -1.00
C HIS A 82 13.45 -0.41 0.38
N LEU A 83 13.01 0.30 1.42
CA LEU A 83 13.51 0.15 2.79
C LEU A 83 12.89 -1.06 3.51
N ASN A 84 11.81 -1.63 2.97
CA ASN A 84 11.17 -2.81 3.54
C ASN A 84 11.89 -4.08 3.10
N GLU A 85 12.12 -4.99 4.05
CA GLU A 85 12.56 -6.35 3.73
C GLU A 85 11.57 -7.03 2.77
N GLN A 86 12.08 -7.51 1.63
CA GLN A 86 11.26 -8.11 0.58
C GLN A 86 11.53 -9.61 0.51
N LYS A 87 10.56 -10.40 0.96
CA LYS A 87 10.55 -11.84 0.70
C LYS A 87 9.80 -12.13 -0.59
N GLU A 88 10.46 -12.79 -1.53
CA GLU A 88 9.79 -13.24 -2.74
C GLU A 88 8.88 -14.43 -2.41
N ILE A 89 7.59 -14.24 -2.60
CA ILE A 89 6.59 -15.31 -2.55
C ILE A 89 6.24 -15.60 -4.00
N LYS A 90 6.45 -16.83 -4.46
CA LYS A 90 6.13 -17.20 -5.85
C LYS A 90 4.65 -17.52 -5.97
N ILE A 91 4.06 -17.10 -7.09
CA ILE A 91 2.74 -17.57 -7.55
C ILE A 91 3.02 -18.51 -8.72
N ASP A 92 2.21 -19.56 -8.84
CA ASP A 92 2.21 -20.44 -9.99
C ASP A 92 2.13 -19.64 -11.31
N GLU A 93 3.01 -19.97 -12.25
CA GLU A 93 3.17 -19.22 -13.49
C GLU A 93 1.92 -19.30 -14.37
N ALA A 94 1.29 -20.48 -14.47
CA ALA A 94 0.06 -20.65 -15.24
C ALA A 94 -1.10 -19.84 -14.65
N VAL A 95 -1.20 -19.75 -13.31
CA VAL A 95 -2.17 -18.87 -12.65
C VAL A 95 -1.89 -17.40 -12.98
N ARG A 96 -0.62 -16.97 -12.92
CA ARG A 96 -0.23 -15.60 -13.23
C ARG A 96 -0.55 -15.24 -14.69
N GLU A 97 -0.15 -16.08 -15.64
CA GLU A 97 -0.37 -15.87 -17.08
C GLU A 97 -1.85 -15.82 -17.41
N LYS A 98 -2.66 -16.74 -16.83
CA LYS A 98 -4.11 -16.74 -16.99
C LYS A 98 -4.72 -15.38 -16.63
N TRP A 99 -4.34 -14.82 -15.49
CA TRP A 99 -4.91 -13.55 -15.02
C TRP A 99 -4.39 -12.35 -15.80
N ILE A 100 -3.12 -12.35 -16.22
CA ILE A 100 -2.60 -11.31 -17.13
C ILE A 100 -3.43 -11.26 -18.41
N ALA A 101 -3.60 -12.40 -19.08
CA ALA A 101 -4.36 -12.48 -20.32
C ALA A 101 -5.82 -12.02 -20.13
N GLU A 102 -6.46 -12.38 -19.02
CA GLU A 102 -7.83 -11.98 -18.73
C GLU A 102 -7.95 -10.46 -18.48
N PHE A 103 -7.03 -9.86 -17.72
CA PHE A 103 -7.06 -8.41 -17.49
C PHE A 103 -6.71 -7.60 -18.73
N GLU A 104 -5.81 -8.08 -19.59
CA GLU A 104 -5.53 -7.47 -20.89
C GLU A 104 -6.75 -7.53 -21.81
N ARG A 105 -7.41 -8.68 -21.88
CA ARG A 105 -8.66 -8.86 -22.65
C ARG A 105 -9.74 -7.89 -22.18
N LEU A 106 -9.95 -7.79 -20.86
CA LEU A 106 -10.93 -6.87 -20.26
C LEU A 106 -10.59 -5.41 -20.54
N LYS A 107 -9.31 -5.03 -20.42
CA LYS A 107 -8.85 -3.69 -20.77
C LYS A 107 -9.18 -3.36 -22.21
N GLN A 108 -8.76 -4.18 -23.17
CA GLN A 108 -9.01 -3.94 -24.60
C GLN A 108 -10.50 -3.75 -24.90
N GLN A 109 -11.36 -4.59 -24.32
CA GLN A 109 -12.81 -4.50 -24.50
C GLN A 109 -13.40 -3.20 -23.92
N LEU A 110 -12.96 -2.79 -22.74
CA LEU A 110 -13.48 -1.59 -22.08
C LEU A 110 -12.96 -0.31 -22.73
N GLU A 111 -11.67 -0.26 -23.07
CA GLU A 111 -11.07 0.91 -23.73
C GLU A 111 -11.66 1.10 -25.13
N ALA A 112 -11.90 0.01 -25.88
CA ALA A 112 -12.57 0.08 -27.19
C ALA A 112 -14.02 0.57 -27.08
N ARG A 113 -14.73 0.20 -26.00
CA ARG A 113 -16.13 0.60 -25.78
C ARG A 113 -16.27 2.03 -25.27
N ARG A 114 -15.36 2.48 -24.40
CA ARG A 114 -15.46 3.76 -23.69
C ARG A 114 -14.60 4.86 -24.28
N HIS A 115 -13.63 4.53 -25.13
CA HIS A 115 -12.62 5.46 -25.65
C HIS A 115 -11.82 6.15 -24.53
N GLU A 116 -11.65 5.45 -23.40
CA GLU A 116 -10.92 5.93 -22.22
C GLU A 116 -9.85 4.91 -21.85
N ARG A 117 -8.67 5.37 -21.40
CA ARG A 117 -7.61 4.49 -20.90
C ARG A 117 -7.88 4.09 -19.46
N ILE A 118 -7.66 2.83 -19.11
CA ILE A 118 -7.80 2.33 -17.74
C ILE A 118 -6.42 2.27 -17.06
N ILE A 119 -6.31 2.96 -15.93
CA ILE A 119 -5.13 2.92 -15.04
C ILE A 119 -5.54 2.35 -13.69
N TRP A 120 -4.74 1.44 -13.13
CA TRP A 120 -5.02 0.83 -11.83
C TRP A 120 -4.14 1.44 -10.73
N GLY A 121 -4.75 2.14 -9.78
CA GLY A 121 -4.09 2.62 -8.57
C GLY A 121 -4.23 1.63 -7.41
N LEU A 122 -3.15 0.96 -7.01
CA LEU A 122 -3.12 0.01 -5.90
C LEU A 122 -2.66 0.72 -4.62
N VAL A 123 -3.58 1.05 -3.72
CA VAL A 123 -3.26 1.71 -2.45
C VAL A 123 -2.97 0.66 -1.37
N ASP A 124 -1.70 0.52 -0.99
CA ASP A 124 -1.24 -0.38 0.07
C ASP A 124 -1.03 0.39 1.37
N GLY A 125 -1.66 -0.05 2.45
CA GLY A 125 -1.60 0.63 3.74
C GLY A 125 -2.29 -0.12 4.87
N PHE A 126 -2.09 0.38 6.08
CA PHE A 126 -2.54 -0.22 7.34
C PHE A 126 -3.65 0.58 8.04
N LEU A 127 -3.81 1.87 7.73
CA LEU A 127 -4.83 2.78 8.29
C LEU A 127 -5.80 3.35 7.25
N LEU A 128 -5.83 2.81 6.03
CA LEU A 128 -6.62 3.38 4.91
C LEU A 128 -8.11 3.56 5.19
N TYR A 129 -8.70 2.75 6.09
CA TYR A 129 -10.13 2.80 6.43
C TYR A 129 -10.43 3.61 7.70
N TRP A 130 -9.45 4.37 8.20
CA TRP A 130 -9.66 5.29 9.31
C TRP A 130 -10.11 6.67 8.84
N ASN A 131 -9.48 7.21 7.78
CA ASN A 131 -9.78 8.53 7.25
C ASN A 131 -10.87 8.46 6.15
N LYS A 132 -12.00 9.17 6.33
CA LYS A 132 -13.13 9.14 5.38
C LYS A 132 -12.76 9.67 3.99
N ASP A 133 -11.97 10.73 3.91
CA ASP A 133 -11.59 11.34 2.63
C ASP A 133 -10.72 10.39 1.79
N VAL A 134 -9.87 9.59 2.44
CA VAL A 134 -9.12 8.51 1.78
C VAL A 134 -10.08 7.46 1.25
N ILE A 135 -11.03 7.00 2.07
CA ILE A 135 -12.02 5.97 1.73
C ILE A 135 -12.86 6.38 0.50
N GLU A 136 -13.21 7.66 0.38
CA GLU A 136 -13.95 8.23 -0.76
C GLU A 136 -13.18 8.16 -2.08
N GLN A 137 -11.84 8.11 -2.03
CA GLN A 137 -11.03 7.96 -3.25
C GLN A 137 -10.95 6.51 -3.74
N LEU A 138 -11.30 5.52 -2.90
CA LEU A 138 -11.14 4.09 -3.20
C LEU A 138 -12.40 3.50 -3.86
N ASP A 139 -12.22 2.98 -5.08
CA ASP A 139 -13.31 2.31 -5.83
C ASP A 139 -13.56 0.87 -5.35
N VAL A 140 -12.50 0.17 -4.96
CA VAL A 140 -12.56 -1.20 -4.43
C VAL A 140 -11.77 -1.27 -3.12
N ARG A 141 -12.34 -1.94 -2.11
CA ARG A 141 -11.77 -2.02 -0.76
C ARG A 141 -11.51 -3.47 -0.37
N ILE A 142 -10.23 -3.81 -0.25
CA ILE A 142 -9.78 -5.15 0.15
C ILE A 142 -9.16 -5.11 1.55
N MET A 143 -9.70 -5.92 2.47
CA MET A 143 -9.12 -6.15 3.79
C MET A 143 -8.56 -7.56 3.90
N LEU A 144 -7.25 -7.69 4.12
CA LEU A 144 -6.67 -9.00 4.45
C LEU A 144 -6.83 -9.25 5.94
N ARG A 145 -7.42 -10.38 6.29
CA ARG A 145 -7.55 -10.84 7.68
C ARG A 145 -6.61 -12.00 7.89
N VAL A 146 -5.77 -11.90 8.92
CA VAL A 146 -4.80 -12.92 9.31
C VAL A 146 -4.97 -13.15 10.81
N PRO A 147 -4.97 -14.40 11.29
CA PRO A 147 -5.06 -14.68 12.72
C PRO A 147 -3.98 -13.96 13.52
N HIS A 148 -4.33 -13.52 14.73
CA HIS A 148 -3.43 -12.80 15.62
C HIS A 148 -2.10 -13.53 15.83
N ASP A 149 -2.14 -14.82 16.16
CA ASP A 149 -0.92 -15.57 16.51
C ASP A 149 0.03 -15.70 15.32
N VAL A 150 -0.53 -15.81 14.10
CA VAL A 150 0.26 -15.81 12.86
C VAL A 150 0.91 -14.45 12.63
N LEU A 151 0.18 -13.35 12.84
CA LEU A 151 0.75 -12.00 12.73
C LEU A 151 1.85 -11.77 13.76
N LYS A 152 1.63 -12.21 14.99
CA LYS A 152 2.60 -12.12 16.09
C LYS A 152 3.86 -12.89 15.75
N GLN A 153 3.74 -14.15 15.33
CA GLN A 153 4.87 -14.98 14.90
C GLN A 153 5.65 -14.30 13.77
N ARG A 154 4.99 -13.90 12.69
CA ARG A 154 5.64 -13.21 11.55
C ARG A 154 6.32 -11.91 11.95
N ARG A 155 5.78 -11.18 12.93
CA ARG A 155 6.39 -9.95 13.46
C ARG A 155 7.65 -10.24 14.26
N HIS A 156 7.69 -11.34 15.01
CA HIS A 156 8.92 -11.77 15.71
C HIS A 156 10.00 -12.29 14.75
N GLU A 157 9.60 -12.96 13.66
CA GLU A 157 10.52 -13.49 12.64
C GLU A 157 11.12 -12.39 11.75
N ARG A 158 10.40 -11.29 11.54
CA ARG A 158 10.89 -10.13 10.79
C ARG A 158 11.87 -9.37 11.67
N HIS A 159 13.16 -9.35 11.31
CA HIS A 159 14.14 -8.47 11.96
C HIS A 159 13.64 -7.01 11.82
N GLY A 160 13.81 -6.22 12.89
CA GLY A 160 13.06 -4.98 13.17
C GLY A 160 12.95 -3.96 12.02
N TYR A 161 11.99 -3.03 12.13
CA TYR A 161 11.78 -1.96 11.15
C TYR A 161 13.07 -1.14 10.95
N HIS A 162 13.56 -1.08 9.71
CA HIS A 162 14.55 -0.10 9.31
C HIS A 162 13.84 1.24 9.07
N THR A 163 13.59 2.00 10.13
CA THR A 163 13.35 3.45 9.99
C THR A 163 14.67 4.11 9.66
N ALA A 164 14.67 5.10 8.76
CA ALA A 164 15.86 5.86 8.41
C ALA A 164 16.42 6.57 9.66
N GLY A 165 17.36 5.92 10.34
CA GLY A 165 17.96 6.39 11.59
C GLY A 165 17.73 5.42 12.76
N MET A 166 18.80 4.68 13.10
CA MET A 166 18.98 3.85 14.30
C MET A 166 18.24 2.52 14.36
N SER A 167 19.01 1.45 14.10
CA SER A 167 18.81 0.14 14.71
C SER A 167 19.08 0.25 16.22
N PHE A 168 18.11 -0.10 17.06
CA PHE A 168 18.35 -0.33 18.49
C PHE A 168 18.65 -1.83 18.74
N PRO A 169 19.53 -2.14 19.70
CA PRO A 169 20.01 -3.50 19.98
C PRO A 169 18.93 -4.47 20.47
#